data_AF-C5M9F1-F1
#
_entry.id   AF-C5M9F1-F1
#
_cell.length_a   1.000
_cell.length_b   1.000
_cell.length_c   1.000
_cell.angle_alpha   90.00
_cell.angle_beta   90.00
_cell.angle_gamma   90.00
#
_symmetry.space_group_name_H-M   'P 1'
#
loop_
_entity.id
_entity.type
_entity.pdbx_description
1 polymer ?
#
loop_
_entity_poly.entity_id
_entity_poly.type
_entity_poly.pdbx_seq_one_letter_code
_entity_poly.pdbx_strand_id
1 'polypeptide(L)'
;MEELLDQNAGILHVLPNILSGLIKHEPVYDILLDSVENALIRSQLLEMEIDRNVTELSFDQDKAALLSMLLGNSFINALDLVFNSEISGPLWNISIVPVLKRDIAHLLAKLGLCWKNEQLVKGSLQFIHREEGSHTHVDLSNWYCECQEYQSKYIDEMQVINIRGDSFLEQLFQNMKSKPLSPLPICTHIIVILIVKYNSTYFNI
;
A
#
# COMPACT_ATOMS: atom_id res chain seq x y z
N MET A 1 23.53 -14.08 -17.65
CA MET A 1 23.25 -14.27 -16.20
C MET A 1 23.25 -12.93 -15.49
N GLU A 2 24.23 -12.04 -15.75
CA GLU A 2 24.21 -10.64 -15.29
C GLU A 2 23.02 -9.83 -15.85
N GLU A 3 22.71 -9.92 -17.15
CA GLU A 3 21.55 -9.21 -17.74
C GLU A 3 20.18 -9.60 -17.14
N LEU A 4 20.03 -10.84 -16.65
CA LEU A 4 18.79 -11.30 -15.99
C LEU A 4 18.69 -10.80 -14.55
N LEU A 5 19.83 -10.52 -13.90
CA LEU A 5 19.87 -9.89 -12.57
C LEU A 5 19.57 -8.39 -12.69
N ASP A 6 20.08 -7.73 -13.73
CA ASP A 6 19.77 -6.31 -14.01
C ASP A 6 18.26 -6.07 -14.21
N GLN A 7 17.56 -6.99 -14.88
CA GLN A 7 16.10 -6.91 -15.06
C GLN A 7 15.32 -6.98 -13.74
N ASN A 8 15.88 -7.62 -12.70
CA ASN A 8 15.23 -7.82 -11.40
C ASN A 8 15.83 -6.94 -10.29
N ALA A 9 16.89 -6.17 -10.58
CA ALA A 9 17.59 -5.34 -9.60
C ALA A 9 16.66 -4.32 -8.93
N GLY A 10 15.68 -3.82 -9.69
CA GLY A 10 14.62 -2.96 -9.16
C GLY A 10 13.84 -3.61 -8.03
N ILE A 11 13.44 -4.87 -8.17
CA ILE A 11 12.66 -5.61 -7.16
C ILE A 11 13.55 -6.10 -6.03
N LEU A 12 14.74 -6.64 -6.33
CA LEU A 12 15.58 -7.31 -5.34
C LEU A 12 16.38 -6.33 -4.47
N HIS A 13 16.79 -5.18 -5.01
CA HIS A 13 17.72 -4.27 -4.33
C HIS A 13 17.15 -2.87 -4.12
N VAL A 14 16.43 -2.30 -5.08
CA VAL A 14 15.90 -0.93 -4.98
C VAL A 14 14.64 -0.92 -4.12
N LEU A 15 13.70 -1.81 -4.40
CA LEU A 15 12.40 -1.86 -3.75
C LEU A 15 12.49 -1.98 -2.21
N PRO A 16 13.27 -2.91 -1.62
CA PRO A 16 13.35 -3.05 -0.16
C PRO A 16 13.78 -1.76 0.55
N ASN A 17 14.75 -1.05 -0.04
CA ASN A 17 15.33 0.15 0.54
C ASN A 17 14.34 1.32 0.50
N ILE A 18 13.60 1.48 -0.61
CA ILE A 18 12.63 2.58 -0.74
C ILE A 18 11.34 2.27 0.06
N LEU A 19 10.92 1.01 0.13
CA LEU A 19 9.73 0.62 0.91
C LEU A 19 9.91 0.80 2.41
N SER A 20 11.13 0.63 2.94
CA SER A 20 11.40 0.80 4.36
C SER A 20 11.14 2.25 4.78
N GLY A 21 10.24 2.46 5.74
CA GLY A 21 9.82 3.79 6.18
C GLY A 21 9.08 4.58 5.11
N LEU A 22 8.39 3.90 4.20
CA LEU A 22 7.43 4.53 3.28
C LEU A 22 6.18 4.97 4.05
N ILE A 23 5.72 4.15 5.00
CA ILE A 23 4.52 4.43 5.81
C ILE A 23 4.94 5.16 7.09
N LYS A 24 4.14 6.15 7.47
CA LYS A 24 4.33 6.97 8.69
C LYS A 24 2.99 7.25 9.37
N HIS A 25 3.03 7.63 10.64
CA HIS A 25 1.90 8.30 11.27
C HIS A 25 2.02 9.81 11.10
N GLU A 26 0.90 10.46 10.79
CA GLU A 26 0.83 11.90 10.59
C GLU A 26 -0.48 12.42 11.21
N PRO A 27 -0.50 13.63 11.80
CA PRO A 27 -1.74 14.23 12.27
C PRO A 27 -2.78 14.27 11.16
N VAL A 28 -4.01 13.82 11.45
CA VAL A 28 -5.12 13.83 10.48
C VAL A 28 -5.35 15.24 9.92
N TYR A 29 -5.12 16.25 10.75
CA TYR A 29 -5.14 17.65 10.35
C TYR A 29 -4.19 17.98 9.19
N ASP A 30 -2.92 17.58 9.29
CA ASP A 30 -1.91 17.87 8.26
C ASP A 30 -2.24 17.13 6.96
N ILE A 31 -2.67 15.87 7.07
CA ILE A 31 -3.12 15.06 5.92
C ILE A 31 -4.27 15.75 5.19
N LEU A 32 -5.26 16.26 5.93
CA LEU A 32 -6.40 16.98 5.36
C LEU A 32 -5.97 18.27 4.65
N LEU A 33 -5.08 19.06 5.26
CA LEU A 33 -4.59 20.28 4.64
C LEU A 33 -3.86 20.02 3.31
N ASP A 34 -3.16 18.89 3.20
CA ASP A 34 -2.46 18.52 1.97
C ASP A 34 -3.41 17.93 0.91
N SER A 35 -4.46 17.21 1.34
CA SER A 35 -5.33 16.44 0.45
C SER A 35 -6.60 17.17 0.00
N VAL A 36 -7.04 18.21 0.74
CA VAL A 36 -8.28 18.93 0.44
C VAL A 36 -8.06 19.95 -0.66
N GLU A 37 -8.70 19.73 -1.81
CA GLU A 37 -8.74 20.70 -2.92
C GLU A 37 -9.74 21.85 -2.67
N ASN A 38 -10.75 21.63 -1.82
CA ASN A 38 -11.78 22.63 -1.53
C ASN A 38 -11.23 23.75 -0.64
N ALA A 39 -11.03 24.93 -1.23
CA ALA A 39 -10.50 26.11 -0.54
C ALA A 39 -11.33 26.53 0.69
N LEU A 40 -12.66 26.36 0.68
CA LEU A 40 -13.51 26.71 1.82
C LEU A 40 -13.26 25.77 3.00
N ILE A 41 -13.20 24.46 2.75
CA ILE A 41 -12.87 23.47 3.80
C ILE A 41 -11.48 23.78 4.36
N ARG A 42 -10.50 24.04 3.50
CA ARG A 42 -9.13 24.36 3.91
C ARG A 42 -9.06 25.61 4.79
N SER A 43 -9.72 26.70 4.41
CA SER A 43 -9.76 27.93 5.22
C SER A 43 -10.42 27.70 6.57
N GLN A 44 -11.56 26.99 6.61
CA GLN A 44 -12.24 26.68 7.87
C GLN A 44 -11.39 25.78 8.77
N LEU A 45 -10.69 24.78 8.23
CA LEU A 45 -9.74 23.96 9.01
C LEU A 45 -8.62 24.80 9.65
N LEU A 46 -8.12 25.83 8.96
CA LEU A 46 -7.06 26.71 9.48
C LEU A 46 -7.54 27.60 10.63
N GLU A 47 -8.82 27.97 10.65
CA GLU A 47 -9.42 28.85 11.67
C GLU A 47 -9.91 28.08 12.91
N MET A 48 -10.08 26.77 12.81
CA MET A 48 -10.61 25.93 13.89
C MET A 48 -9.52 25.43 14.84
N GLU A 49 -9.84 25.38 16.14
CA GLU A 49 -9.05 24.64 17.12
C GLU A 49 -9.26 23.13 16.94
N ILE A 50 -8.30 22.48 16.31
CA ILE A 50 -8.32 21.04 15.99
C ILE A 50 -7.29 20.31 16.86
N ASP A 51 -7.69 19.15 17.39
CA ASP A 51 -6.77 18.26 18.10
C ASP A 51 -5.77 17.62 17.12
N ARG A 52 -4.49 18.01 17.26
CA ARG A 52 -3.38 17.52 16.42
C ARG A 52 -2.84 16.17 16.88
N ASN A 53 -3.30 15.65 18.02
CA ASN A 53 -2.86 14.34 18.52
C ASN A 53 -3.58 13.19 17.83
N VAL A 54 -4.69 13.46 17.13
CA VAL A 54 -5.37 12.45 16.32
C VAL A 54 -4.53 12.19 15.06
N THR A 55 -3.82 11.05 15.06
CA THR A 55 -2.99 10.62 13.94
C THR A 55 -3.64 9.54 13.10
N GLU A 56 -3.22 9.44 11.85
CA GLU A 56 -3.58 8.36 10.92
C GLU A 56 -2.33 7.91 10.15
N LEU A 57 -2.40 6.74 9.52
CA LEU A 57 -1.37 6.33 8.56
C LEU A 57 -1.29 7.32 7.38
N SER A 58 -0.09 7.61 6.93
CA SER A 58 0.24 8.42 5.77
C SER A 58 1.46 7.80 5.10
N PHE A 59 2.00 8.45 4.08
CA PHE A 59 3.19 7.98 3.38
C PHE A 59 4.17 9.11 3.07
N ASP A 60 5.43 8.74 2.93
CA ASP A 60 6.51 9.61 2.45
C ASP A 60 6.32 9.90 0.95
N GLN A 61 6.09 11.18 0.61
CA GLN A 61 5.76 11.60 -0.75
C GLN A 61 6.94 11.43 -1.72
N ASP A 62 8.18 11.65 -1.26
CA ASP A 62 9.37 11.54 -2.11
C ASP A 62 9.61 10.08 -2.48
N LYS A 63 9.51 9.17 -1.51
CA LYS A 63 9.58 7.72 -1.75
C LYS A 63 8.44 7.23 -2.62
N ALA A 64 7.22 7.73 -2.40
CA ALA A 64 6.07 7.37 -3.23
C ALA A 64 6.22 7.86 -4.68
N ALA A 65 6.81 9.03 -4.91
CA ALA A 65 7.11 9.53 -6.25
C ALA A 65 8.12 8.61 -6.96
N LEU A 66 9.21 8.23 -6.29
CA LEU A 66 10.21 7.30 -6.83
C LEU A 66 9.60 5.94 -7.17
N LEU A 67 8.78 5.37 -6.28
CA LEU A 67 8.12 4.08 -6.51
C LEU A 67 7.06 4.16 -7.62
N SER A 68 6.37 5.29 -7.75
CA SER A 68 5.44 5.53 -8.86
C SER A 68 6.16 5.58 -10.20
N MET A 69 7.38 6.15 -10.25
CA MET A 69 8.21 6.12 -11.46
C MET A 69 8.71 4.70 -11.79
N LEU A 70 9.04 3.89 -10.78
CA LEU A 70 9.58 2.53 -10.96
C LEU A 70 8.51 1.50 -11.34
N LEU A 71 7.32 1.59 -10.73
CA LEU A 71 6.29 0.55 -10.79
C LEU A 71 4.96 1.03 -11.39
N GLY A 72 4.84 2.33 -11.67
CA GLY A 72 3.65 2.92 -12.27
C GLY A 72 2.39 2.69 -11.45
N ASN A 73 1.29 2.43 -12.16
CA ASN A 73 -0.03 2.27 -11.55
C ASN A 73 -0.12 1.10 -10.57
N SER A 74 0.68 0.04 -10.72
CA SER A 74 0.67 -1.08 -9.79
C SER A 74 1.07 -0.63 -8.38
N PHE A 75 1.99 0.33 -8.26
CA PHE A 75 2.33 0.91 -6.96
C PHE A 75 1.25 1.87 -6.44
N ILE A 76 0.72 2.75 -7.30
CA ILE A 76 -0.33 3.70 -6.89
C ILE A 76 -1.56 2.95 -6.36
N ASN A 77 -1.99 1.92 -7.07
CA ASN A 77 -3.09 1.05 -6.64
C ASN A 77 -2.75 0.29 -5.36
N ALA A 78 -1.49 -0.14 -5.20
CA ALA A 78 -1.08 -0.86 -3.99
C ALA A 78 -1.11 0.06 -2.78
N LEU A 79 -0.67 1.31 -2.95
CA LEU A 79 -0.72 2.31 -1.90
C LEU A 79 -2.18 2.61 -1.50
N ASP A 80 -3.09 2.73 -2.47
CA ASP A 80 -4.53 2.87 -2.19
C ASP A 80 -5.06 1.65 -1.41
N LEU A 81 -4.74 0.42 -1.84
CA LEU A 81 -5.14 -0.80 -1.13
C LEU A 81 -4.58 -0.89 0.29
N VAL A 82 -3.34 -0.44 0.53
CA VAL A 82 -2.75 -0.41 1.88
C VAL A 82 -3.57 0.44 2.84
N PHE A 83 -4.13 1.56 2.37
CA PHE A 83 -4.98 2.43 3.20
C PHE A 83 -6.45 1.99 3.24
N ASN A 84 -6.90 1.23 2.25
CA ASN A 84 -8.30 0.92 2.01
C ASN A 84 -8.57 -0.59 1.97
N SER A 85 -7.80 -1.41 2.66
CA SER A 85 -8.05 -2.86 2.75
C SER A 85 -7.79 -3.41 4.14
N GLU A 86 -8.57 -4.43 4.50
CA GLU A 86 -8.19 -5.35 5.57
C GLU A 86 -7.22 -6.38 4.98
N ILE A 87 -6.03 -6.47 5.55
CA ILE A 87 -4.97 -7.40 5.14
C ILE A 87 -4.71 -8.33 6.31
N SER A 88 -4.94 -9.63 6.10
CA SER A 88 -4.87 -10.61 7.18
C SER A 88 -4.33 -11.97 6.70
N GLY A 89 -3.84 -12.76 7.64
CA GLY A 89 -3.34 -14.11 7.38
C GLY A 89 -1.80 -14.20 7.30
N PRO A 90 -1.26 -15.42 7.38
CA PRO A 90 0.18 -15.66 7.32
C PRO A 90 0.73 -15.49 5.90
N LEU A 91 2.05 -15.33 5.74
CA LEU A 91 2.72 -15.11 4.44
C LEU A 91 2.41 -16.14 3.34
N TRP A 92 1.96 -17.35 3.68
CA TRP A 92 1.60 -18.41 2.74
C TRP A 92 0.11 -18.40 2.32
N ASN A 93 -0.72 -17.56 2.94
CA ASN A 93 -2.14 -17.39 2.62
C ASN A 93 -2.63 -16.04 3.15
N ILE A 94 -2.18 -14.95 2.52
CA ILE A 94 -2.64 -13.60 2.83
C ILE A 94 -3.94 -13.35 2.08
N SER A 95 -4.94 -12.81 2.78
CA SER A 95 -6.16 -12.28 2.22
C SER A 95 -6.10 -10.76 2.22
N ILE A 96 -6.39 -10.14 1.08
CA ILE A 96 -6.57 -8.70 0.94
C ILE A 96 -8.05 -8.46 0.61
N VAL A 97 -8.73 -7.72 1.47
CA VAL A 97 -10.16 -7.40 1.34
C VAL A 97 -10.31 -5.89 1.28
N PRO A 98 -10.60 -5.30 0.11
CA PRO A 98 -10.85 -3.88 0.01
C PRO A 98 -12.03 -3.47 0.93
N VAL A 99 -11.79 -2.44 1.73
CA VAL A 99 -12.76 -1.78 2.61
C VAL A 99 -13.06 -0.36 2.11
N LEU A 100 -13.94 0.35 2.81
CA LEU A 100 -14.32 1.72 2.46
C LEU A 100 -13.07 2.58 2.22
N LYS A 101 -13.06 3.29 1.09
CA LYS A 101 -12.02 4.25 0.78
C LYS A 101 -11.94 5.30 1.90
N ARG A 102 -10.75 5.42 2.47
CA ARG A 102 -10.31 6.54 3.26
C ARG A 102 -10.42 7.80 2.42
N ASP A 103 -11.45 8.59 2.67
CA ASP A 103 -11.71 9.86 1.99
C ASP A 103 -11.66 11.05 2.97
N ILE A 104 -11.85 12.25 2.44
CA ILE A 104 -11.87 13.49 3.23
C ILE A 104 -12.95 13.43 4.31
N ALA A 105 -14.13 12.87 4.01
CA ALA A 105 -15.23 12.77 4.97
C ALA A 105 -14.87 11.87 6.15
N HIS A 106 -14.20 10.75 5.90
CA HIS A 106 -13.70 9.83 6.93
C HIS A 106 -12.66 10.51 7.83
N LEU A 107 -11.70 11.23 7.23
CA LEU A 107 -10.68 11.96 7.99
C LEU A 107 -11.28 13.10 8.83
N LEU A 108 -12.24 13.85 8.28
CA LEU A 108 -12.99 14.85 9.05
C LEU A 108 -13.74 14.20 10.22
N ALA A 109 -14.37 13.04 10.01
CA ALA A 109 -15.06 12.31 11.05
C ALA A 109 -14.15 11.93 12.23
N LYS A 110 -12.89 11.55 11.94
CA LYS A 110 -11.88 11.26 12.98
C LYS A 110 -11.56 12.46 13.86
N LEU A 111 -11.67 13.67 13.31
CA LEU A 111 -11.56 14.93 14.07
C LEU A 111 -12.88 15.37 14.73
N GLY A 112 -13.95 14.56 14.61
CA GLY A 112 -15.29 14.91 15.09
C GLY A 112 -15.95 16.00 14.25
N LEU A 113 -15.56 16.14 12.98
CA LEU A 113 -16.06 17.13 12.03
C LEU A 113 -16.88 16.47 10.92
N CYS A 114 -17.83 17.21 10.37
CA CYS A 114 -18.51 16.85 9.14
C CYS A 114 -18.81 18.10 8.29
N TRP A 115 -18.83 17.93 6.97
CA TRP A 115 -19.18 19.00 6.04
C TRP A 115 -20.68 19.02 5.78
N LYS A 116 -21.36 20.10 6.17
CA LYS A 116 -22.80 20.30 5.98
C LYS A 116 -23.11 21.75 5.68
N ASN A 117 -24.00 22.00 4.72
CA ASN A 117 -24.44 23.35 4.34
C ASN A 117 -23.25 24.32 4.13
N GLU A 118 -22.22 23.87 3.41
CA GLU A 118 -21.01 24.64 3.12
C GLU A 118 -20.18 25.06 4.36
N GLN A 119 -20.38 24.37 5.48
CA GLN A 119 -19.65 24.61 6.73
C GLN A 119 -19.15 23.31 7.37
N LEU A 120 -17.99 23.39 8.00
CA LEU A 120 -17.48 22.38 8.91
C LEU A 120 -18.16 22.54 10.26
N VAL A 121 -18.90 21.51 10.65
CA VAL A 121 -19.61 21.47 11.93
C VAL A 121 -19.14 20.28 12.74
N LYS A 122 -19.08 20.45 14.07
CA LYS A 122 -18.81 19.33 14.98
C LYS A 122 -19.96 18.34 14.91
N GLY A 123 -19.66 17.09 14.63
CA GLY A 123 -20.65 16.04 14.48
C GLY A 123 -20.03 14.67 14.35
N SER A 124 -20.75 13.65 14.84
CA SER A 124 -20.38 12.25 14.66
C SER A 124 -20.99 11.71 13.37
N LEU A 125 -20.16 11.20 12.47
CA LEU A 125 -20.63 10.37 11.35
C LEU A 125 -20.96 8.97 11.88
N GLN A 126 -22.16 8.49 11.57
CA GLN A 126 -22.51 7.07 11.71
C GLN A 126 -22.13 6.38 10.41
N PHE A 127 -21.13 5.50 10.46
CA PHE A 127 -20.74 4.71 9.29
C PHE A 127 -21.82 3.65 9.03
N ILE A 128 -22.44 3.72 7.84
CA ILE A 128 -23.45 2.77 7.37
C ILE A 128 -22.74 1.46 6.95
N HIS A 129 -23.45 0.34 7.09
CA HIS A 129 -23.00 -1.02 6.81
C HIS A 129 -22.27 -1.22 5.47
N ARG A 130 -21.38 -2.21 5.50
CA ARG A 130 -20.21 -2.43 4.67
C ARG A 130 -20.54 -3.35 3.50
N GLU A 131 -20.16 -2.97 2.28
CA GLU A 131 -19.99 -3.93 1.20
C GLU A 131 -18.51 -4.27 1.13
N GLU A 132 -18.17 -5.53 1.42
CA GLU A 132 -16.81 -6.05 1.28
C GLU A 132 -16.50 -6.25 -0.21
N GLY A 133 -15.33 -5.77 -0.64
CA GLY A 133 -14.85 -5.99 -2.01
C GLY A 133 -14.50 -7.46 -2.27
N SER A 134 -14.23 -7.81 -3.52
CA SER A 134 -13.76 -9.15 -3.88
C SER A 134 -12.41 -9.44 -3.21
N HIS A 135 -12.36 -10.56 -2.48
CA HIS A 135 -11.15 -11.05 -1.82
C HIS A 135 -10.09 -11.40 -2.86
N THR A 136 -8.82 -11.11 -2.55
CA THR A 136 -7.67 -11.62 -3.31
C THR A 136 -6.73 -12.38 -2.38
N HIS A 137 -6.38 -13.60 -2.78
CA HIS A 137 -5.42 -14.45 -2.11
C HIS A 137 -4.01 -14.34 -2.69
N VAL A 138 -3.03 -14.25 -1.78
CA VAL A 138 -1.61 -14.20 -2.12
C VAL A 138 -0.84 -15.21 -1.28
N ASP A 139 -0.02 -16.02 -1.94
CA ASP A 139 0.98 -16.87 -1.30
C ASP A 139 2.36 -16.27 -1.58
N LEU A 140 2.79 -15.37 -0.70
CA LEU A 140 4.10 -14.75 -0.82
C LEU A 140 5.24 -15.77 -0.63
N SER A 141 4.99 -16.88 0.09
CA SER A 141 6.00 -17.93 0.32
C SER A 141 6.34 -18.71 -0.95
N ASN A 142 5.51 -18.64 -1.98
CA ASN A 142 5.80 -19.14 -3.34
C ASN A 142 5.75 -18.02 -4.39
N TRP A 143 5.82 -16.76 -3.95
CA TRP A 143 5.75 -15.56 -4.79
C TRP A 143 4.55 -15.55 -5.75
N TYR A 144 3.37 -15.96 -5.31
CA TYR A 144 2.19 -16.18 -6.15
C TYR A 144 1.01 -15.28 -5.75
N CYS A 145 0.25 -14.79 -6.73
CA CYS A 145 -0.99 -14.07 -6.52
C CYS A 145 -2.05 -14.53 -7.53
N GLU A 146 -3.29 -14.73 -7.10
CA GLU A 146 -4.36 -15.21 -7.99
C GLU A 146 -4.89 -14.15 -8.97
N CYS A 147 -4.58 -12.87 -8.72
CA CYS A 147 -5.11 -11.78 -9.53
C CYS A 147 -4.66 -11.83 -11.02
N GLN A 148 -5.53 -11.35 -11.91
CA GLN A 148 -5.26 -11.32 -13.35
C GLN A 148 -4.00 -10.51 -13.71
N GLU A 149 -3.72 -9.42 -12.98
CA GLU A 149 -2.51 -8.61 -13.20
C GLU A 149 -1.26 -9.47 -13.04
N TYR A 150 -1.21 -10.34 -12.03
CA TYR A 150 -0.08 -11.25 -11.81
C TYR A 150 -0.04 -12.35 -12.88
N GLN A 151 -1.18 -12.99 -13.16
CA GLN A 151 -1.25 -14.08 -14.15
C GLN A 151 -0.85 -13.63 -15.56
N SER A 152 -1.09 -12.37 -15.92
CA SER A 152 -0.71 -11.82 -17.23
C SER A 152 0.78 -11.47 -17.38
N LYS A 153 1.59 -11.57 -16.31
CA LYS A 153 3.05 -11.36 -16.38
C LYS A 153 3.82 -12.59 -16.86
N TYR A 154 3.19 -13.76 -16.87
CA TYR A 154 3.82 -14.96 -17.41
C TYR A 154 3.83 -14.92 -18.94
N ILE A 155 5.03 -14.97 -19.50
CA ILE A 155 5.29 -14.99 -20.94
C ILE A 155 6.11 -16.24 -21.29
N ASP A 156 6.01 -16.71 -22.53
CA ASP A 156 6.61 -17.97 -22.97
C ASP A 156 8.16 -17.99 -22.87
N GLU A 157 8.80 -16.83 -22.82
CA GLU A 157 10.26 -16.68 -22.83
C GLU A 157 10.89 -16.58 -21.43
N MET A 158 10.10 -16.74 -20.37
CA MET A 158 10.61 -16.66 -19.01
C MET A 158 11.63 -17.75 -18.70
N GLN A 159 12.71 -17.37 -18.02
CA GLN A 159 13.78 -18.31 -17.64
C GLN A 159 13.83 -18.50 -16.14
N VAL A 160 14.12 -19.73 -15.72
CA VAL A 160 14.43 -20.02 -14.33
C VAL A 160 15.71 -19.31 -13.92
N ILE A 161 15.64 -18.56 -12.83
CA ILE A 161 16.79 -17.85 -12.25
C ILE A 161 17.16 -18.43 -10.89
N ASN A 162 18.42 -18.22 -10.51
CA ASN A 162 18.90 -18.50 -9.16
C ASN A 162 19.16 -17.16 -8.46
N ILE A 163 18.43 -16.91 -7.39
CA ILE A 163 18.59 -15.70 -6.58
C ILE A 163 19.44 -16.09 -5.36
N ARG A 164 20.45 -15.26 -5.08
CA ARG A 164 21.37 -15.43 -3.94
C ARG A 164 21.51 -14.11 -3.21
N GLY A 165 21.71 -14.18 -1.90
CA GLY A 165 21.91 -13.03 -1.03
C GLY A 165 21.17 -13.19 0.30
N ASP A 166 21.34 -12.21 1.17
CA ASP A 166 20.91 -12.29 2.57
C ASP A 166 19.76 -11.33 2.88
N SER A 167 19.27 -10.57 1.91
CA SER A 167 18.09 -9.72 2.11
C SER A 167 16.82 -10.58 2.29
N PHE A 168 15.77 -9.98 2.86
CA PHE A 168 14.49 -10.65 3.07
C PHE A 168 13.94 -11.28 1.78
N LEU A 169 13.93 -10.54 0.66
CA LEU A 169 13.43 -11.07 -0.61
C LEU A 169 14.30 -12.19 -1.15
N GLU A 170 15.62 -12.06 -1.09
CA GLU A 170 16.53 -13.12 -1.55
C GLU A 170 16.37 -14.40 -0.72
N GLN A 171 16.22 -14.28 0.60
CA GLN A 171 15.93 -15.41 1.49
C GLN A 171 14.55 -16.01 1.21
N LEU A 172 13.54 -15.18 0.94
CA LEU A 172 12.20 -15.64 0.56
C LEU A 172 12.28 -16.48 -0.72
N PHE A 173 12.93 -15.97 -1.77
CA PHE A 173 13.09 -16.66 -3.05
C PHE A 173 13.89 -17.96 -2.94
N GLN A 174 14.91 -18.01 -2.06
CA GLN A 174 15.69 -19.23 -1.81
C GLN A 174 14.88 -20.33 -1.10
N ASN A 175 13.88 -19.95 -0.30
CA ASN A 175 13.07 -20.88 0.49
C ASN A 175 11.76 -21.30 -0.20
N MET A 176 11.48 -20.79 -1.40
CA MET A 176 10.28 -21.17 -2.15
C MET A 176 10.31 -22.64 -2.54
N LYS A 177 9.12 -23.25 -2.63
CA LYS A 177 8.99 -24.63 -3.17
C LYS A 177 9.18 -24.65 -4.69
N SER A 178 8.78 -23.57 -5.36
CA SER A 178 8.97 -23.35 -6.80
C SER A 178 10.27 -22.59 -7.08
N LYS A 179 10.80 -22.73 -8.29
CA LYS A 179 11.95 -21.92 -8.72
C LYS A 179 11.46 -20.57 -9.27
N PRO A 180 12.12 -19.45 -8.93
CA PRO A 180 11.75 -18.15 -9.47
C PRO A 180 12.02 -18.07 -10.97
N LEU A 181 11.15 -17.31 -11.66
CA LEU A 181 11.27 -17.00 -13.08
C LEU A 181 11.68 -15.54 -13.27
N SER A 182 12.39 -15.25 -14.36
CA SER A 182 12.71 -13.89 -14.79
C SER A 182 11.94 -13.51 -16.05
N PRO A 183 11.43 -12.26 -16.13
CA PRO A 183 11.41 -11.24 -15.06
C PRO A 183 10.51 -11.64 -13.89
N LEU A 184 10.82 -11.21 -12.66
CA LEU A 184 10.00 -11.54 -11.50
C LEU A 184 8.59 -10.93 -11.65
N PRO A 185 7.52 -11.74 -11.68
CA PRO A 185 6.18 -11.22 -11.82
C PRO A 185 5.80 -10.43 -10.57
N ILE A 186 5.40 -9.18 -10.75
CA ILE A 186 4.96 -8.29 -9.68
C ILE A 186 3.60 -7.70 -10.06
N CYS A 187 2.69 -7.67 -9.10
CA CYS A 187 1.38 -7.08 -9.22
C CYS A 187 1.10 -6.17 -8.03
N THR A 188 0.00 -5.42 -8.11
CA THR A 188 -0.49 -4.56 -7.05
C THR A 188 -0.51 -5.26 -5.68
N HIS A 189 -1.06 -6.47 -5.59
CA HIS A 189 -1.22 -7.19 -4.32
C HIS A 189 0.10 -7.67 -3.71
N ILE A 190 1.07 -8.08 -4.53
CA ILE A 190 2.42 -8.37 -4.03
C ILE A 190 3.04 -7.10 -3.48
N ILE A 191 2.91 -5.97 -4.17
CA ILE A 191 3.42 -4.68 -3.70
C ILE A 191 2.76 -4.28 -2.37
N VAL A 192 1.44 -4.46 -2.21
CA VAL A 192 0.72 -4.23 -0.93
C VAL A 192 1.40 -4.98 0.21
N ILE A 193 1.62 -6.28 0.03
CA ILE A 193 2.20 -7.13 1.07
C ILE A 193 3.64 -6.72 1.38
N LEU A 194 4.41 -6.33 0.38
CA LEU A 194 5.76 -5.82 0.58
C LEU A 194 5.76 -4.48 1.33
N ILE A 195 4.88 -3.55 0.98
CA ILE A 195 4.71 -2.29 1.71
C ILE A 195 4.45 -2.59 3.19
N VAL A 196 3.48 -3.47 3.48
CA VAL A 196 3.17 -3.82 4.87
C VAL A 196 4.37 -4.50 5.54
N LYS A 197 5.01 -5.47 4.89
CA LYS A 197 6.13 -6.22 5.47
C LYS A 197 7.29 -5.32 5.87
N TYR A 198 7.68 -4.39 5.00
CA TYR A 198 8.76 -3.42 5.25
C TYR A 198 8.35 -2.26 6.18
N ASN A 199 7.07 -2.15 6.52
CA ASN A 199 6.53 -1.15 7.45
C ASN A 199 5.75 -1.83 8.60
N SER A 200 6.13 -3.05 8.97
CA SER A 200 5.38 -3.91 9.90
C SER A 200 5.16 -3.30 11.29
N THR A 201 5.93 -2.29 11.69
CA THR A 201 5.67 -1.53 12.92
C THR A 201 4.31 -0.84 12.96
N TYR A 202 3.69 -0.62 11.81
CA TYR A 202 2.40 0.06 11.67
C TYR A 202 1.22 -0.88 11.40
N PHE A 203 1.49 -2.17 11.17
CA PHE A 203 0.47 -3.14 10.79
C PHE A 203 0.55 -4.37 11.69
N ASN A 204 -0.60 -4.79 12.23
CA ASN A 204 -0.70 -6.04 12.97
C ASN A 204 -1.01 -7.17 11.98
N ILE A 205 0.01 -7.69 11.30
CA ILE A 205 -0.09 -8.87 10.42
C ILE A 205 0.77 -10.01 10.97
#